data_AF-W2QJQ3-F1
#
_entry.id   AF-W2QJQ3-F1
#
_cell.length_a   1.000
_cell.length_b   1.000
_cell.length_c   1.000
_cell.angle_alpha   90.00
_cell.angle_beta   90.00
_cell.angle_gamma   90.00
#
_symmetry.space_group_name_H-M   'P 1'
#
loop_
_entity.id
_entity.type
_entity.pdbx_description
1 polymer ?
#
loop_
_entity_poly.entity_id
_entity_poly.type
_entity_poly.pdbx_seq_one_letter_code
_entity_poly.pdbx_strand_id
1 'polypeptide(L)'
;MPVQLLEGSLSAATDVRAQSEARLTDLLRTPGFALQLGEFLFSAEASEAQRQLSALLLKKLVTSYWIASEETTYVVPENEKTQVKQALVLALQQRLELFAGSKLQTALCLILTAIFERDWPDQWTEILPAIMAMVSGQDKLRIDFAVRFLSLAGGHFSSDNCCELVASVFPHLRRVFVLTNEFPAGTRSRIARIVQSSLLMVGMEAQVGNATARQLLHENTTQWIALFLEQLAAPVHNVKDYSIKIQILTTLASFVREWPKEMTDLMPQIMPQVYGLMLNDAEAYEHQVVLNSSEEEEGYDSDGEGALIGRSAMIVAAFEFVRGAIQAPTKKTRQLIVGGLADFVFVMIGYMQITVSQMEAWQEDPNKYVADEDDESLAFNVRNAATDLLTELEAVLGRKAVVAALDAAQRRLKAENPNNWRLQEAALLVVGCLAGPTLDAISKNAADISQLLDLSAFLQTLFKVMNAGMGTLLITIRRTALPPP
;
A
#
# COMPACT_ATOMS: atom_id res chain seq x y z
N MET A 1 5.93 41.67 11.24
CA MET A 1 7.18 40.93 11.54
C MET A 1 6.86 39.45 11.75
N PRO A 2 6.99 38.63 10.69
CA PRO A 2 6.93 37.15 10.82
C PRO A 2 8.08 36.40 10.09
N VAL A 3 8.80 37.03 9.14
CA VAL A 3 9.88 36.37 8.35
C VAL A 3 11.06 35.94 9.22
N GLN A 4 11.51 36.81 10.14
CA GLN A 4 12.63 36.52 11.04
C GLN A 4 12.37 35.33 11.97
N LEU A 5 11.09 35.07 12.32
CA LEU A 5 10.72 33.91 13.14
C LEU A 5 10.72 32.63 12.32
N LEU A 6 10.27 32.69 11.05
CA LEU A 6 10.37 31.56 10.13
C LEU A 6 11.84 31.22 9.85
N GLU A 7 12.69 32.23 9.61
CA GLU A 7 14.13 32.05 9.43
C GLU A 7 14.81 31.53 10.70
N GLY A 8 14.45 32.08 11.87
CA GLY A 8 14.96 31.63 13.15
C GLY A 8 14.60 30.17 13.45
N SER A 9 13.38 29.73 13.09
CA SER A 9 12.95 28.33 13.21
C SER A 9 13.69 27.38 12.25
N LEU A 10 14.29 27.90 11.19
CA LEU A 10 15.11 27.15 10.24
C LEU A 10 16.62 27.26 10.54
N SER A 11 17.00 27.96 11.62
CA SER A 11 18.39 28.13 12.02
C SER A 11 19.01 26.84 12.55
N ALA A 12 20.30 26.65 12.28
CA ALA A 12 21.08 25.56 12.87
C ALA A 12 21.35 25.76 14.38
N ALA A 13 21.21 26.98 14.89
CA ALA A 13 21.40 27.29 16.31
C ALA A 13 20.17 26.85 17.13
N THR A 14 20.36 25.83 17.98
CA THR A 14 19.29 25.21 18.78
C THR A 14 18.46 26.22 19.58
N ASP A 15 19.12 27.19 20.23
CA ASP A 15 18.44 28.18 21.08
C ASP A 15 17.56 29.13 20.25
N VAL A 16 18.06 29.58 19.09
CA VAL A 16 17.33 30.47 18.18
C VAL A 16 16.11 29.74 17.60
N ARG A 17 16.28 28.47 17.22
CA ARG A 17 15.20 27.63 16.72
C ARG A 17 14.13 27.43 17.79
N ALA A 18 14.51 26.99 18.99
CA ALA A 18 13.57 26.75 20.09
C ALA A 18 12.80 28.02 20.48
N GLN A 19 13.48 29.16 20.57
CA GLN A 19 12.83 30.44 20.88
C GLN A 19 11.85 30.87 19.79
N SER A 20 12.21 30.67 18.52
CA SER A 20 11.36 31.00 17.38
C SER A 20 10.13 30.10 17.31
N GLU A 21 10.30 28.78 17.51
CA GLU A 21 9.21 27.79 17.54
C GLU A 21 8.22 28.03 18.67
N ALA A 22 8.71 28.37 19.87
CA ALA A 22 7.86 28.73 21.01
C ALA A 22 7.00 29.95 20.67
N ARG A 23 7.63 30.99 20.11
CA ARG A 23 6.91 32.22 19.73
C ARG A 23 5.93 32.01 18.58
N LEU A 24 6.27 31.19 17.58
CA LEU A 24 5.35 30.81 16.51
C LEU A 24 4.15 30.04 17.07
N THR A 25 4.37 29.18 18.07
CA THR A 25 3.29 28.44 18.73
C THR A 25 2.33 29.37 19.47
N ASP A 26 2.84 30.43 20.12
CA ASP A 26 1.99 31.44 20.74
C ASP A 26 1.18 32.24 19.71
N LEU A 27 1.80 32.58 18.57
CA LEU A 27 1.14 33.31 17.48
C LEU A 27 -0.01 32.53 16.84
N LEU A 28 -0.02 31.20 16.90
CA LEU A 28 -1.15 30.38 16.41
C LEU A 28 -2.49 30.76 17.07
N ARG A 29 -2.44 31.37 18.25
CA ARG A 29 -3.60 31.81 19.05
C ARG A 29 -3.93 33.30 18.89
N THR A 30 -3.34 33.96 17.88
CA THR A 30 -3.48 35.40 17.66
C THR A 30 -4.32 35.68 16.41
N PRO A 31 -5.36 36.54 16.51
CA PRO A 31 -6.14 36.96 15.34
C PRO A 31 -5.27 37.54 14.22
N GLY A 32 -5.59 37.18 12.98
CA GLY A 32 -4.89 37.61 11.77
C GLY A 32 -3.62 36.81 11.44
N PHE A 33 -3.18 35.89 12.31
CA PHE A 33 -2.00 35.09 12.04
C PHE A 33 -2.22 34.08 10.90
N ALA A 34 -3.44 33.56 10.70
CA ALA A 34 -3.71 32.65 9.59
C ALA A 34 -3.56 33.36 8.23
N LEU A 35 -3.95 34.63 8.16
CA LEU A 35 -3.77 35.46 6.96
C LEU A 35 -2.30 35.74 6.69
N GLN A 36 -1.53 36.08 7.73
CA GLN A 36 -0.08 36.29 7.59
C GLN A 36 0.61 35.03 7.07
N LEU A 37 0.26 33.84 7.59
CA LEU A 37 0.78 32.57 7.06
C LEU A 37 0.42 32.37 5.58
N GLY A 38 -0.80 32.72 5.18
CA GLY A 38 -1.24 32.71 3.78
C GLY A 38 -0.42 33.65 2.89
N GLU A 39 -0.14 34.87 3.36
CA GLU A 39 0.70 35.84 2.64
C GLU A 39 2.12 35.31 2.39
N PHE A 40 2.77 34.67 3.37
CA PHE A 40 4.08 34.05 3.16
C PHE A 40 4.01 32.84 2.25
N LEU A 41 3.01 32.00 2.44
CA LEU A 41 2.81 30.79 1.66
C LEU A 41 2.74 31.09 0.15
N PHE A 42 2.10 32.21 -0.22
CA PHE A 42 1.92 32.62 -1.62
C PHE A 42 2.86 33.75 -2.08
N SER A 43 3.80 34.18 -1.23
CA SER A 43 4.80 35.20 -1.59
C SER A 43 5.84 34.62 -2.56
N ALA A 44 6.07 35.33 -3.66
CA ALA A 44 7.13 35.00 -4.62
C ALA A 44 8.54 35.15 -4.02
N GLU A 45 8.69 35.98 -2.99
CA GLU A 45 9.97 36.25 -2.32
C GLU A 45 10.33 35.19 -1.26
N ALA A 46 9.35 34.40 -0.81
CA ALA A 46 9.58 33.36 0.17
C ALA A 46 10.32 32.16 -0.43
N SER A 47 11.31 31.64 0.29
CA SER A 47 12.00 30.40 -0.06
C SER A 47 11.09 29.17 0.06
N GLU A 48 11.45 28.06 -0.58
CA GLU A 48 10.69 26.80 -0.48
C GLU A 48 10.55 26.33 0.98
N ALA A 49 11.62 26.46 1.78
CA ALA A 49 11.61 26.09 3.20
C ALA A 49 10.64 26.97 4.01
N GLN A 50 10.60 28.28 3.74
CA GLN A 50 9.65 29.20 4.38
C GLN A 50 8.22 28.90 3.98
N ARG A 51 7.95 28.58 2.71
CA ARG A 51 6.60 28.16 2.26
C ARG A 51 6.18 26.85 2.90
N GLN A 52 7.08 25.87 2.97
CA GLN A 52 6.80 24.59 3.60
C GLN A 52 6.50 24.76 5.09
N LEU A 53 7.29 25.55 5.82
CA LEU A 53 7.03 25.86 7.23
C LEU A 53 5.71 26.60 7.41
N SER A 54 5.42 27.60 6.57
CA SER A 54 4.15 28.35 6.60
C SER A 54 2.95 27.44 6.35
N ALA A 55 3.08 26.50 5.41
CA ALA A 55 2.06 25.49 5.11
C ALA A 55 1.79 24.59 6.32
N LEU A 56 2.84 24.10 6.98
CA LEU A 56 2.72 23.24 8.16
C LEU A 56 2.10 23.98 9.35
N LEU A 57 2.49 25.24 9.58
CA LEU A 57 1.91 26.08 10.63
C LEU A 57 0.44 26.39 10.35
N LEU A 58 0.08 26.68 9.09
CA LEU A 58 -1.31 26.94 8.71
C LEU A 58 -2.15 25.67 8.87
N LYS A 59 -1.63 24.50 8.46
CA LYS A 59 -2.29 23.21 8.73
C LYS A 59 -2.51 23.02 10.23
N LYS A 60 -1.48 23.23 11.06
CA LYS A 60 -1.57 23.12 12.53
C LYS A 60 -2.63 24.06 13.10
N LEU A 61 -2.67 25.30 12.62
CA LEU A 61 -3.67 26.28 13.00
C LEU A 61 -5.08 25.82 12.65
N VAL A 62 -5.29 25.30 11.43
CA VAL A 62 -6.59 24.76 11.00
C VAL A 62 -6.99 23.56 11.87
N THR A 63 -6.08 22.64 12.12
CA THR A 63 -6.42 21.44 12.91
C THR A 63 -6.74 21.75 14.36
N SER A 64 -6.11 22.77 14.94
CA SER A 64 -6.21 23.07 16.39
C SER A 64 -7.17 24.20 16.74
N TYR A 65 -7.41 25.18 15.87
CA TYR A 65 -8.12 26.42 16.23
C TYR A 65 -9.23 26.81 15.23
N TRP A 66 -9.53 25.98 14.22
CA TRP A 66 -10.55 26.30 13.23
C TRP A 66 -11.98 26.05 13.74
N ILE A 67 -12.19 25.03 14.56
CA ILE A 67 -13.47 24.73 15.20
C ILE A 67 -13.31 24.90 16.71
N ALA A 68 -14.33 25.42 17.38
CA ALA A 68 -14.35 25.50 18.84
C ALA A 68 -14.28 24.09 19.45
N SER A 69 -13.31 23.88 20.34
CA SER A 69 -13.18 22.67 21.17
C SER A 69 -13.25 23.06 22.65
N GLU A 70 -13.67 22.12 23.50
CA GLU A 70 -13.71 22.29 24.96
C GLU A 70 -12.33 22.65 25.55
N GLU A 71 -11.25 22.22 24.89
CA GLU A 71 -9.86 22.45 25.33
C GLU A 71 -9.27 23.79 24.82
N THR A 72 -9.95 24.49 23.91
CA THR A 72 -9.37 25.64 23.19
C THR A 72 -10.08 26.95 23.54
N THR A 73 -9.34 27.92 24.08
CA THR A 73 -9.86 29.26 24.38
C THR A 73 -9.87 30.20 23.18
N TYR A 74 -9.13 29.87 22.12
CA TYR A 74 -9.04 30.65 20.89
C TYR A 74 -9.63 29.87 19.72
N VAL A 75 -10.41 30.56 18.90
CA VAL A 75 -10.97 30.06 17.64
C VAL A 75 -10.75 31.13 16.58
N VAL A 76 -10.34 30.73 15.39
CA VAL A 76 -10.14 31.63 14.25
C VAL A 76 -11.47 32.33 13.92
N PRO A 77 -11.51 33.67 13.84
CA PRO A 77 -12.72 34.40 13.47
C PRO A 77 -13.26 34.03 12.08
N GLU A 78 -14.59 34.01 11.91
CA GLU A 78 -15.23 33.61 10.64
C GLU A 78 -14.85 34.48 9.43
N ASN A 79 -14.63 35.78 9.65
CA ASN A 79 -14.14 36.68 8.60
C ASN A 79 -12.71 36.29 8.14
N GLU A 80 -11.86 35.89 9.09
CA GLU A 80 -10.50 35.42 8.81
C GLU A 80 -10.52 34.10 8.05
N LYS A 81 -11.34 33.13 8.49
CA LYS A 81 -11.54 31.86 7.77
C LYS A 81 -11.97 32.07 6.32
N THR A 82 -12.93 32.97 6.09
CA THR A 82 -13.44 33.31 4.76
C THR A 82 -12.33 33.86 3.87
N GLN A 83 -11.52 34.78 4.38
CA GLN A 83 -10.40 35.37 3.65
C GLN A 83 -9.30 34.33 3.34
N VAL A 84 -8.97 33.45 4.29
CA VAL A 84 -8.02 32.35 4.06
C VAL A 84 -8.52 31.42 2.95
N LYS A 85 -9.79 31.01 2.99
CA LYS A 85 -10.42 30.18 1.95
C LYS A 85 -10.38 30.82 0.57
N GLN A 86 -10.70 32.12 0.48
CA GLN A 86 -10.62 32.88 -0.77
C GLN A 86 -9.18 32.97 -1.29
N ALA A 87 -8.21 33.25 -0.42
CA ALA A 87 -6.79 33.33 -0.79
C ALA A 87 -6.27 31.99 -1.32
N LEU A 88 -6.64 30.87 -0.69
CA LEU A 88 -6.30 29.52 -1.14
C LEU A 88 -6.85 29.24 -2.54
N VAL A 89 -8.15 29.49 -2.78
CA VAL A 89 -8.77 29.26 -4.10
C VAL A 89 -8.13 30.15 -5.17
N LEU A 90 -7.85 31.41 -4.85
CA LEU A 90 -7.16 32.33 -5.77
C LEU A 90 -5.74 31.86 -6.10
N ALA A 91 -5.02 31.35 -5.10
CA ALA A 91 -3.67 30.82 -5.28
C ALA A 91 -3.65 29.57 -6.18
N LEU A 92 -4.64 28.68 -6.06
CA LEU A 92 -4.78 27.54 -6.98
C LEU A 92 -4.95 27.99 -8.44
N GLN A 93 -5.62 29.12 -8.65
CA GLN A 93 -5.85 29.65 -9.99
C GLN A 93 -4.66 30.43 -10.57
N GLN A 94 -3.91 31.16 -9.73
CA GLN A 94 -2.95 32.17 -10.19
C GLN A 94 -1.50 31.91 -9.79
N ARG A 95 -1.26 31.02 -8.84
CA ARG A 95 0.05 30.86 -8.16
C ARG A 95 0.47 29.42 -7.97
N LEU A 96 -0.20 28.44 -8.58
CA LEU A 96 0.11 27.02 -8.37
C LEU A 96 1.54 26.64 -8.76
N GLU A 97 2.14 27.35 -9.72
CA GLU A 97 3.54 27.18 -10.14
C GLU A 97 4.54 27.33 -8.98
N LEU A 98 4.19 28.12 -7.94
CA LEU A 98 4.96 28.26 -6.71
C LEU A 98 5.08 26.95 -5.91
N PHE A 99 4.24 25.96 -6.24
CA PHE A 99 4.15 24.65 -5.61
C PHE A 99 4.49 23.55 -6.62
N ALA A 100 5.35 23.78 -7.61
CA ALA A 100 5.72 22.73 -8.57
C ALA A 100 6.41 21.51 -7.91
N GLY A 101 7.13 21.72 -6.80
CA GLY A 101 7.81 20.66 -6.07
C GLY A 101 6.84 19.76 -5.29
N SER A 102 7.02 18.44 -5.37
CA SER A 102 6.12 17.44 -4.75
C SER A 102 5.85 17.69 -3.26
N LYS A 103 6.87 18.04 -2.46
CA LYS A 103 6.73 18.32 -1.02
C LYS A 103 5.81 19.52 -0.75
N LEU A 104 5.94 20.58 -1.55
CA LEU A 104 5.11 21.78 -1.45
C LEU A 104 3.67 21.51 -1.92
N GLN A 105 3.49 20.71 -2.97
CA GLN A 105 2.15 20.27 -3.37
C GLN A 105 1.46 19.50 -2.25
N THR A 106 2.15 18.54 -1.64
CA THR A 106 1.62 17.75 -0.52
C THR A 106 1.28 18.66 0.65
N ALA A 107 2.18 19.58 1.02
CA ALA A 107 1.92 20.53 2.10
C ALA A 107 0.68 21.40 1.83
N LEU A 108 0.52 21.92 0.61
CA LEU A 108 -0.67 22.69 0.22
C LEU A 108 -1.94 21.82 0.23
N CYS A 109 -1.88 20.60 -0.34
CA CYS A 109 -3.01 19.67 -0.32
C CYS A 109 -3.44 19.34 1.11
N LEU A 110 -2.50 19.14 2.04
CA LEU A 110 -2.82 18.84 3.44
C LEU A 110 -3.52 20.00 4.16
N ILE A 111 -3.21 21.26 3.82
CA ILE A 111 -3.97 22.43 4.30
C ILE A 111 -5.38 22.39 3.74
N LEU A 112 -5.51 22.20 2.42
CA LEU A 112 -6.80 22.16 1.75
C LEU A 112 -7.67 21.04 2.31
N THR A 113 -7.12 19.83 2.50
CA THR A 113 -7.83 18.69 3.09
C THR A 113 -8.27 18.98 4.52
N ALA A 114 -7.42 19.62 5.35
CA ALA A 114 -7.79 19.98 6.72
C ALA A 114 -8.94 20.99 6.78
N ILE A 115 -8.99 21.98 5.89
CA ILE A 115 -10.12 22.92 5.84
C ILE A 115 -11.34 22.23 5.20
N PHE A 116 -11.15 21.41 4.16
CA PHE A 116 -12.21 20.68 3.46
C PHE A 116 -12.99 19.78 4.42
N GLU A 117 -12.29 19.00 5.25
CA GLU A 117 -12.89 18.14 6.29
C GLU A 117 -13.86 18.90 7.23
N ARG A 118 -13.60 20.19 7.47
CA ARG A 118 -14.28 21.01 8.49
C ARG A 118 -15.40 21.87 7.91
N ASP A 119 -15.19 22.38 6.70
CA ASP A 119 -16.01 23.45 6.13
C ASP A 119 -16.78 23.01 4.87
N TRP A 120 -16.41 21.91 4.21
CA TRP A 120 -17.13 21.43 3.03
C TRP A 120 -18.24 20.43 3.43
N PRO A 121 -19.43 20.46 2.82
CA PRO A 121 -19.84 21.28 1.67
C PRO A 121 -20.36 22.68 2.01
N ASP A 122 -20.82 22.92 3.23
CA ASP A 122 -21.72 24.05 3.52
C ASP A 122 -21.02 25.43 3.54
N GLN A 123 -19.77 25.48 4.04
CA GLN A 123 -19.03 26.73 4.27
C GLN A 123 -17.91 26.97 3.27
N TRP A 124 -17.64 26.05 2.34
CA TRP A 124 -16.58 26.20 1.33
C TRP A 124 -16.96 25.61 -0.03
N THR A 125 -18.00 26.18 -0.64
CA THR A 125 -18.58 25.66 -1.89
C THR A 125 -17.68 25.79 -3.11
N GLU A 126 -16.73 26.73 -3.13
CA GLU A 126 -15.94 27.08 -4.32
C GLU A 126 -14.78 26.12 -4.60
N ILE A 127 -14.36 25.32 -3.60
CA ILE A 127 -13.17 24.46 -3.72
C ILE A 127 -13.34 23.36 -4.77
N LEU A 128 -14.48 22.65 -4.78
CA LEU A 128 -14.70 21.58 -5.75
C LEU A 128 -14.79 22.09 -7.19
N PRO A 129 -15.56 23.13 -7.53
CA PRO A 129 -15.53 23.73 -8.87
C PRO A 129 -14.12 24.10 -9.33
N ALA A 130 -13.27 24.63 -8.44
CA ALA A 130 -11.88 24.96 -8.77
C ALA A 130 -11.05 23.70 -9.09
N ILE A 131 -11.15 22.66 -8.27
CA ILE A 131 -10.47 21.37 -8.49
C ILE A 131 -10.98 20.67 -9.76
N MET A 132 -12.28 20.74 -10.03
CA MET A 132 -12.89 20.18 -11.25
C MET A 132 -12.39 20.87 -12.51
N ALA A 133 -12.28 22.20 -12.50
CA ALA A 133 -11.69 22.94 -13.61
C ALA A 133 -10.24 22.49 -13.88
N MET A 134 -9.46 22.23 -12.82
CA MET A 134 -8.08 21.76 -12.95
C MET A 134 -7.99 20.36 -13.58
N VAL A 135 -8.78 19.37 -13.11
CA VAL A 135 -8.74 18.00 -13.64
C VAL A 135 -9.31 17.88 -15.06
N SER A 136 -10.24 18.76 -15.43
CA SER A 136 -10.79 18.84 -16.79
C SER A 136 -9.84 19.48 -17.82
N GLY A 137 -8.82 20.20 -17.35
CA GLY A 137 -7.89 20.95 -18.19
C GLY A 137 -6.84 20.08 -18.89
N GLN A 138 -5.81 20.76 -19.41
CA GLN A 138 -4.65 20.15 -20.09
C GLN A 138 -3.32 20.41 -19.37
N ASP A 139 -3.30 21.30 -18.38
CA ASP A 139 -2.09 21.64 -17.63
C ASP A 139 -1.72 20.49 -16.69
N LYS A 140 -0.56 19.88 -16.91
CA LYS A 140 -0.11 18.69 -16.18
C LYS A 140 0.08 18.95 -14.69
N LEU A 141 0.61 20.12 -14.31
CA LEU A 141 0.83 20.49 -12.92
C LEU A 141 -0.52 20.62 -12.20
N ARG A 142 -1.49 21.29 -12.83
CA ARG A 142 -2.84 21.45 -12.28
C ARG A 142 -3.57 20.12 -12.16
N ILE A 143 -3.47 19.25 -13.16
CA ILE A 143 -4.09 17.92 -13.12
C ILE A 143 -3.47 17.08 -12.00
N ASP A 144 -2.14 17.05 -11.90
CA ASP A 144 -1.45 16.28 -10.85
C ASP A 144 -1.84 16.77 -9.45
N PHE A 145 -1.87 18.08 -9.25
CA PHE A 145 -2.31 18.68 -7.99
C PHE A 145 -3.77 18.32 -7.66
N ALA A 146 -4.68 18.45 -8.63
CA ALA A 146 -6.09 18.12 -8.43
C ALA A 146 -6.28 16.64 -8.04
N VAL A 147 -5.60 15.73 -8.75
CA VAL A 147 -5.60 14.29 -8.43
C VAL A 147 -5.02 14.04 -7.03
N ARG A 148 -3.92 14.71 -6.66
CA ARG A 148 -3.32 14.60 -5.33
C ARG A 148 -4.30 15.04 -4.23
N PHE A 149 -4.93 16.21 -4.40
CA PHE A 149 -5.94 16.72 -3.46
C PHE A 149 -7.13 15.75 -3.34
N LEU A 150 -7.74 15.34 -4.47
CA LEU A 150 -8.87 14.41 -4.46
C LEU A 150 -8.52 13.10 -3.77
N SER A 151 -7.29 12.63 -3.97
CA SER A 151 -6.82 11.40 -3.35
C SER A 151 -6.60 11.51 -1.83
N LEU A 152 -6.22 12.69 -1.32
CA LEU A 152 -6.05 12.95 0.11
C LEU A 152 -7.39 13.29 0.79
N ALA A 153 -8.27 14.01 0.09
CA ALA A 153 -9.60 14.38 0.58
C ALA A 153 -10.62 13.23 0.51
N GLY A 154 -10.27 12.11 -0.14
CA GLY A 154 -11.17 10.98 -0.44
C GLY A 154 -11.99 10.47 0.75
N GLY A 155 -11.41 10.42 1.94
CA GLY A 155 -12.09 9.96 3.16
C GLY A 155 -13.03 11.00 3.81
N HIS A 156 -13.06 12.23 3.32
CA HIS A 156 -13.83 13.34 3.88
C HIS A 156 -15.03 13.75 3.02
N PHE A 157 -15.28 13.06 1.90
CA PHE A 157 -16.49 13.26 1.13
C PHE A 157 -17.69 12.65 1.88
N SER A 158 -18.80 13.40 1.95
CA SER A 158 -20.06 12.88 2.48
C SER A 158 -20.69 11.88 1.51
N SER A 159 -21.41 10.90 2.05
CA SER A 159 -22.12 9.91 1.25
C SER A 159 -23.21 10.53 0.37
N ASP A 160 -23.86 11.61 0.84
CA ASP A 160 -24.88 12.34 0.09
C ASP A 160 -24.37 12.88 -1.26
N ASN A 161 -23.09 13.24 -1.33
CA ASN A 161 -22.47 13.86 -2.51
C ASN A 161 -21.63 12.87 -3.34
N CYS A 162 -21.51 11.60 -2.92
CA CYS A 162 -20.58 10.66 -3.52
C CYS A 162 -20.91 10.34 -4.99
N CYS A 163 -22.20 10.24 -5.32
CA CYS A 163 -22.65 9.89 -6.67
C CYS A 163 -22.35 10.99 -7.68
N GLU A 164 -22.61 12.25 -7.30
CA GLU A 164 -22.31 13.42 -8.15
C GLU A 164 -20.80 13.58 -8.37
N LEU A 165 -20.01 13.39 -7.32
CA LEU A 165 -18.57 13.42 -7.41
C LEU A 165 -18.06 12.34 -8.38
N VAL A 166 -18.53 11.10 -8.26
CA VAL A 166 -18.12 10.01 -9.18
C VAL A 166 -18.51 10.33 -10.61
N ALA A 167 -19.75 10.76 -10.85
CA ALA A 167 -20.24 11.07 -12.19
C ALA A 167 -19.42 12.18 -12.88
N SER A 168 -19.00 13.20 -12.13
CA SER A 168 -18.25 14.34 -12.65
C SER A 168 -16.75 14.08 -12.78
N VAL A 169 -16.14 13.37 -11.82
CA VAL A 169 -14.68 13.19 -11.74
C VAL A 169 -14.18 12.03 -12.60
N PHE A 170 -14.89 10.90 -12.61
CA PHE A 170 -14.38 9.66 -13.23
C PHE A 170 -14.05 9.78 -14.72
N PRO A 171 -14.82 10.49 -15.57
CA PRO A 171 -14.46 10.68 -16.97
C PRO A 171 -13.07 11.33 -17.15
N HIS A 172 -12.75 12.31 -16.30
CA HIS A 172 -11.46 12.98 -16.35
C HIS A 172 -10.33 12.09 -15.81
N LEU A 173 -10.59 11.34 -14.74
CA LEU A 173 -9.61 10.38 -14.20
C LEU A 173 -9.29 9.28 -15.19
N ARG A 174 -10.28 8.72 -15.89
CA ARG A 174 -10.04 7.70 -16.94
C ARG A 174 -9.11 8.21 -18.02
N ARG A 175 -9.35 9.45 -18.50
CA ARG A 175 -8.49 10.10 -19.49
C ARG A 175 -7.04 10.21 -19.01
N VAL A 176 -6.83 10.67 -17.78
CA VAL A 176 -5.48 10.82 -17.21
C VAL A 176 -4.81 9.45 -16.99
N PHE A 177 -5.58 8.46 -16.55
CA PHE A 177 -5.09 7.11 -16.25
C PHE A 177 -4.47 6.40 -17.45
N VAL A 178 -5.07 6.55 -18.63
CA VAL A 178 -4.60 5.88 -19.88
C VAL A 178 -3.42 6.58 -20.55
N LEU A 179 -3.13 7.84 -20.19
CA LEU A 179 -2.02 8.62 -20.76
C LEU A 179 -0.69 8.29 -20.06
N THR A 180 -0.24 7.04 -20.18
CA THR A 180 0.92 6.49 -19.46
C THR A 180 2.25 7.18 -19.77
N ASN A 181 2.39 7.77 -20.96
CA ASN A 181 3.57 8.54 -21.36
C ASN A 181 3.56 9.98 -20.83
N GLU A 182 2.40 10.47 -20.39
CA GLU A 182 2.25 11.85 -19.93
C GLU A 182 2.19 11.98 -18.41
N PHE A 183 1.63 10.99 -17.73
CA PHE A 183 1.44 10.98 -16.29
C PHE A 183 2.20 9.83 -15.62
N PRO A 184 3.04 10.12 -14.61
CA PRO A 184 3.86 9.12 -13.95
C PRO A 184 3.01 8.11 -13.17
N ALA A 185 3.62 6.98 -12.82
CA ALA A 185 2.97 5.92 -12.04
C ALA A 185 2.37 6.44 -10.72
N GLY A 186 3.01 7.41 -10.05
CA GLY A 186 2.50 8.02 -8.81
C GLY A 186 1.14 8.70 -9.00
N THR A 187 0.96 9.52 -10.03
CA THR A 187 -0.33 10.16 -10.34
C THR A 187 -1.39 9.11 -10.65
N ARG A 188 -1.05 8.11 -11.46
CA ARG A 188 -1.97 7.02 -11.82
C ARG A 188 -2.33 6.14 -10.62
N SER A 189 -1.40 5.92 -9.70
CA SER A 189 -1.64 5.22 -8.44
C SER A 189 -2.67 6.00 -7.59
N ARG A 190 -2.56 7.33 -7.51
CA ARG A 190 -3.58 8.17 -6.83
C ARG A 190 -4.94 8.06 -7.47
N ILE A 191 -5.01 7.96 -8.80
CA ILE A 191 -6.27 7.71 -9.50
C ILE A 191 -6.86 6.36 -9.08
N ALA A 192 -6.08 5.29 -9.04
CA ALA A 192 -6.56 3.98 -8.58
C ALA A 192 -7.06 4.05 -7.12
N ARG A 193 -6.38 4.80 -6.24
CA ARG A 193 -6.81 5.06 -4.86
C ARG A 193 -8.13 5.84 -4.78
N ILE A 194 -8.31 6.87 -5.61
CA ILE A 194 -9.59 7.60 -5.71
C ILE A 194 -10.71 6.69 -6.19
N VAL A 195 -10.44 5.86 -7.21
CA VAL A 195 -11.43 4.92 -7.74
C VAL A 195 -11.84 3.90 -6.68
N GLN A 196 -10.89 3.36 -5.93
CA GLN A 196 -11.14 2.47 -4.80
C GLN A 196 -12.06 3.13 -3.77
N SER A 197 -11.65 4.27 -3.19
CA SER A 197 -12.42 4.92 -2.12
C SER A 197 -13.81 5.34 -2.60
N SER A 198 -13.90 5.90 -3.81
CA SER A 198 -15.17 6.40 -4.35
C SER A 198 -16.13 5.27 -4.66
N LEU A 199 -15.67 4.18 -5.29
CA LEU A 199 -16.56 3.04 -5.58
C LEU A 199 -16.96 2.30 -4.31
N LEU A 200 -16.10 2.19 -3.30
CA LEU A 200 -16.48 1.63 -2.00
C LEU A 200 -17.58 2.46 -1.32
N MET A 201 -17.44 3.79 -1.30
CA MET A 201 -18.45 4.70 -0.76
C MET A 201 -19.78 4.62 -1.53
N VAL A 202 -19.75 4.64 -2.87
CA VAL A 202 -20.95 4.41 -3.70
C VAL A 202 -21.53 3.01 -3.44
N GLY A 203 -20.67 2.02 -3.19
CA GLY A 203 -21.02 0.66 -2.74
C GLY A 203 -21.91 0.67 -1.50
N MET A 204 -21.51 1.43 -0.48
CA MET A 204 -22.29 1.57 0.75
C MET A 204 -23.67 2.17 0.47
N GLU A 205 -23.73 3.27 -0.28
CA GLU A 205 -25.00 3.91 -0.67
C GLU A 205 -25.92 2.97 -1.47
N ALA A 206 -25.35 2.19 -2.40
CA ALA A 206 -26.08 1.20 -3.17
C ALA A 206 -26.71 0.12 -2.28
N GLN A 207 -26.01 -0.31 -1.23
CA GLN A 207 -26.50 -1.31 -0.26
C GLN A 207 -27.68 -0.79 0.57
N VAL A 208 -27.73 0.50 0.88
CA VAL A 208 -28.85 1.13 1.60
C VAL A 208 -30.04 1.44 0.67
N GLY A 209 -29.92 1.13 -0.64
CA GLY A 209 -31.02 1.15 -1.60
C GLY A 209 -30.97 2.29 -2.61
N ASN A 210 -29.93 3.12 -2.61
CA ASN A 210 -29.76 4.23 -3.55
C ASN A 210 -29.67 3.69 -5.00
N ALA A 211 -30.63 4.07 -5.85
CA ALA A 211 -30.72 3.57 -7.23
C ALA A 211 -29.62 4.15 -8.13
N THR A 212 -29.30 5.43 -7.96
CA THR A 212 -28.23 6.11 -8.69
C THR A 212 -26.88 5.48 -8.36
N ALA A 213 -26.63 5.20 -7.09
CA ALA A 213 -25.40 4.53 -6.65
C ALA A 213 -25.25 3.14 -7.31
N ARG A 214 -26.33 2.33 -7.31
CA ARG A 214 -26.34 1.02 -7.98
C ARG A 214 -26.03 1.11 -9.47
N GLN A 215 -26.61 2.09 -10.16
CA GLN A 215 -26.33 2.32 -11.58
C GLN A 215 -24.86 2.69 -11.81
N LEU A 216 -24.31 3.61 -11.01
CA LEU A 216 -22.91 4.04 -11.13
C LEU A 216 -21.93 2.89 -10.90
N LEU A 217 -22.17 2.01 -9.93
CA LEU A 217 -21.34 0.81 -9.73
C LEU A 217 -21.35 -0.08 -10.97
N HIS A 218 -22.54 -0.37 -11.50
CA HIS A 218 -22.67 -1.23 -12.68
C HIS A 218 -21.95 -0.63 -13.91
N GLU A 219 -22.03 0.68 -14.11
CA GLU A 219 -21.41 1.37 -15.25
C GLU A 219 -19.89 1.46 -15.15
N ASN A 220 -19.33 1.56 -13.93
CA ASN A 220 -17.92 1.91 -13.75
C ASN A 220 -17.03 0.74 -13.32
N THR A 221 -17.53 -0.22 -12.54
CA THR A 221 -16.68 -1.27 -11.92
C THR A 221 -15.96 -2.12 -12.97
N THR A 222 -16.68 -2.69 -13.94
CA THR A 222 -16.08 -3.55 -14.97
C THR A 222 -15.08 -2.79 -15.84
N GLN A 223 -15.39 -1.53 -16.17
CA GLN A 223 -14.51 -0.69 -16.99
C GLN A 223 -13.20 -0.38 -16.26
N TRP A 224 -13.26 -0.01 -14.98
CA TRP A 224 -12.06 0.25 -14.19
C TRP A 224 -11.23 -1.00 -13.95
N ILE A 225 -11.88 -2.15 -13.70
CA ILE A 225 -11.17 -3.43 -13.59
C ILE A 225 -10.42 -3.74 -14.88
N ALA A 226 -11.02 -3.54 -16.06
CA ALA A 226 -10.32 -3.74 -17.33
C ALA A 226 -9.06 -2.85 -17.45
N LEU A 227 -9.17 -1.56 -17.12
CA LEU A 227 -8.03 -0.63 -17.11
C LEU A 227 -6.94 -1.05 -16.10
N PHE A 228 -7.35 -1.53 -14.93
CA PHE A 228 -6.44 -2.04 -13.91
C PHE A 228 -5.68 -3.28 -14.37
N LEU A 229 -6.36 -4.24 -15.01
CA LEU A 229 -5.71 -5.44 -15.53
C LEU A 229 -4.69 -5.10 -16.64
N GLU A 230 -4.99 -4.15 -17.52
CA GLU A 230 -4.03 -3.66 -18.52
C GLU A 230 -2.77 -3.08 -17.88
N GLN A 231 -2.92 -2.28 -16.82
CA GLN A 231 -1.77 -1.71 -16.09
C GLN A 231 -1.02 -2.74 -15.23
N LEU A 232 -1.68 -3.78 -14.72
CA LEU A 232 -1.00 -4.89 -14.05
C LEU A 232 -0.09 -5.67 -15.00
N ALA A 233 -0.50 -5.82 -16.26
CA ALA A 233 0.29 -6.51 -17.29
C ALA A 233 1.46 -5.67 -17.84
N ALA A 234 1.44 -4.34 -17.66
CA ALA A 234 2.49 -3.45 -18.17
C ALA A 234 3.86 -3.72 -17.51
N PRO A 235 4.99 -3.62 -18.24
CA PRO A 235 6.31 -3.85 -17.67
C PRO A 235 6.72 -2.75 -16.66
N VAL A 236 7.56 -3.13 -15.70
CA VAL A 236 8.17 -2.21 -14.71
C VAL A 236 9.48 -1.69 -15.30
N HIS A 237 9.66 -0.37 -15.32
CA HIS A 237 10.90 0.26 -15.81
C HIS A 237 11.72 0.87 -14.67
N ASN A 238 11.06 1.26 -13.58
CA ASN A 238 11.68 1.84 -12.40
C ASN A 238 10.87 1.51 -11.15
N VAL A 239 11.47 1.70 -9.96
CA VAL A 239 10.83 1.35 -8.67
C VAL A 239 9.47 2.02 -8.48
N LYS A 240 9.28 3.25 -8.96
CA LYS A 240 7.99 3.96 -8.80
C LYS A 240 6.86 3.30 -9.58
N ASP A 241 7.14 2.49 -10.60
CA ASP A 241 6.10 1.77 -11.35
C ASP A 241 5.44 0.67 -10.50
N TYR A 242 6.07 0.21 -9.41
CA TYR A 242 5.42 -0.70 -8.46
C TYR A 242 4.25 -0.03 -7.72
N SER A 243 4.27 1.31 -7.57
CA SER A 243 3.22 2.04 -6.83
C SER A 243 1.82 1.86 -7.41
N ILE A 244 1.70 1.80 -8.74
CA ILE A 244 0.40 1.57 -9.40
C ILE A 244 -0.01 0.11 -9.28
N LYS A 245 0.94 -0.84 -9.39
CA LYS A 245 0.65 -2.27 -9.25
C LYS A 245 0.16 -2.62 -7.85
N ILE A 246 0.87 -2.15 -6.82
CA ILE A 246 0.49 -2.32 -5.41
C ILE A 246 -0.91 -1.74 -5.19
N GLN A 247 -1.15 -0.50 -5.61
CA GLN A 247 -2.46 0.13 -5.40
C GLN A 247 -3.60 -0.60 -6.14
N ILE A 248 -3.36 -1.12 -7.34
CA ILE A 248 -4.36 -1.91 -8.06
C ILE A 248 -4.66 -3.22 -7.31
N LEU A 249 -3.63 -3.95 -6.85
CA LEU A 249 -3.82 -5.20 -6.08
C LEU A 249 -4.64 -4.93 -4.82
N THR A 250 -4.31 -3.88 -4.07
CA THR A 250 -5.07 -3.43 -2.88
C THR A 250 -6.52 -3.06 -3.22
N THR A 251 -6.73 -2.41 -4.37
CA THR A 251 -8.07 -2.04 -4.85
C THR A 251 -8.91 -3.28 -5.18
N LEU A 252 -8.34 -4.22 -5.95
CA LEU A 252 -9.00 -5.46 -6.31
C LEU A 252 -9.28 -6.33 -5.07
N ALA A 253 -8.36 -6.37 -4.10
CA ALA A 253 -8.54 -7.09 -2.85
C ALA A 253 -9.75 -6.54 -2.07
N SER A 254 -9.86 -5.22 -2.01
CA SER A 254 -11.01 -4.54 -1.38
C SER A 254 -12.31 -4.86 -2.10
N PHE A 255 -12.33 -4.82 -3.44
CA PHE A 255 -13.55 -5.15 -4.20
C PHE A 255 -13.97 -6.61 -4.00
N VAL A 256 -13.04 -7.55 -3.94
CA VAL A 256 -13.36 -8.96 -3.67
C VAL A 256 -13.90 -9.15 -2.26
N ARG A 257 -13.36 -8.42 -1.27
CA ARG A 257 -13.83 -8.48 0.12
C ARG A 257 -15.24 -7.89 0.28
N GLU A 258 -15.47 -6.71 -0.31
CA GLU A 258 -16.72 -5.97 -0.13
C GLU A 258 -17.84 -6.48 -1.06
N TRP A 259 -17.51 -6.94 -2.27
CA TRP A 259 -18.47 -7.40 -3.29
C TRP A 259 -18.16 -8.80 -3.83
N PRO A 260 -18.09 -9.83 -2.97
CA PRO A 260 -17.62 -11.15 -3.37
C PRO A 260 -18.51 -11.83 -4.42
N LYS A 261 -19.82 -11.55 -4.41
CA LYS A 261 -20.77 -12.15 -5.36
C LYS A 261 -20.59 -11.55 -6.75
N GLU A 262 -20.49 -10.23 -6.83
CA GLU A 262 -20.32 -9.45 -8.05
C GLU A 262 -18.95 -9.73 -8.69
N MET A 263 -17.91 -9.83 -7.87
CA MET A 263 -16.55 -10.11 -8.34
C MET A 263 -16.36 -11.55 -8.84
N THR A 264 -17.22 -12.49 -8.46
CA THR A 264 -17.07 -13.92 -8.77
C THR A 264 -16.91 -14.20 -10.27
N ASP A 265 -17.62 -13.49 -11.13
CA ASP A 265 -17.54 -13.70 -12.59
C ASP A 265 -16.33 -13.02 -13.23
N LEU A 266 -15.67 -12.10 -12.52
CA LEU A 266 -14.46 -11.41 -12.95
C LEU A 266 -13.19 -12.13 -12.47
N MET A 267 -13.27 -12.94 -11.41
CA MET A 267 -12.12 -13.68 -10.87
C MET A 267 -11.36 -14.54 -11.90
N PRO A 268 -12.00 -15.22 -12.88
CA PRO A 268 -11.27 -15.95 -13.92
C PRO A 268 -10.39 -15.07 -14.81
N GLN A 269 -10.66 -13.76 -14.89
CA GLN A 269 -9.82 -12.80 -15.63
C GLN A 269 -8.76 -12.18 -14.73
N ILE A 270 -9.07 -11.97 -13.43
CA ILE A 270 -8.17 -11.34 -12.47
C ILE A 270 -7.06 -12.30 -12.00
N MET A 271 -7.42 -13.53 -11.57
CA MET A 271 -6.47 -14.47 -10.98
C MET A 271 -5.26 -14.79 -11.87
N PRO A 272 -5.42 -15.03 -13.20
CA PRO A 272 -4.27 -15.28 -14.07
C PRO A 272 -3.33 -14.08 -14.18
N GLN A 273 -3.84 -12.84 -14.09
CA GLN A 273 -3.00 -11.63 -14.14
C GLN A 273 -2.16 -11.49 -12.87
N VAL A 274 -2.76 -11.75 -11.69
CA VAL A 274 -2.04 -11.74 -10.41
C VAL A 274 -0.99 -12.85 -10.37
N TYR A 275 -1.35 -14.06 -10.82
CA TYR A 275 -0.41 -15.17 -10.90
C TYR A 275 0.73 -14.89 -11.89
N GLY A 276 0.41 -14.39 -13.09
CA GLY A 276 1.39 -14.03 -14.12
C GLY A 276 2.35 -12.94 -13.65
N LEU A 277 1.88 -11.97 -12.87
CA LEU A 277 2.72 -10.93 -12.28
C LEU A 277 3.82 -11.54 -11.39
N MET A 278 3.48 -12.45 -10.48
CA MET A 278 4.48 -13.12 -9.64
C MET A 278 5.37 -14.06 -10.47
N LEU A 279 4.79 -14.84 -11.38
CA LEU A 279 5.57 -15.78 -12.18
C LEU A 279 6.65 -15.07 -13.00
N ASN A 280 6.31 -13.94 -13.63
CA ASN A 280 7.23 -13.14 -14.43
C ASN A 280 8.30 -12.43 -13.59
N ASP A 281 8.01 -12.17 -12.32
CA ASP A 281 8.88 -11.44 -11.41
C ASP A 281 9.85 -12.36 -10.63
N ALA A 282 9.56 -13.66 -10.57
CA ALA A 282 10.26 -14.64 -9.74
C ALA A 282 11.79 -14.69 -9.98
N GLU A 283 12.24 -14.73 -11.24
CA GLU A 283 13.68 -14.78 -11.57
C GLU A 283 14.40 -13.50 -11.14
N ALA A 284 13.78 -12.35 -11.39
CA ALA A 284 14.34 -11.07 -11.00
C ALA A 284 14.35 -10.87 -9.48
N TYR A 285 13.32 -11.35 -8.76
CA TYR A 285 13.32 -11.39 -7.29
C TYR A 285 14.46 -12.26 -6.74
N GLU A 286 14.65 -13.46 -7.29
CA GLU A 286 15.73 -14.34 -6.87
C GLU A 286 17.10 -13.68 -7.07
N HIS A 287 17.35 -13.08 -8.24
CA HIS A 287 18.64 -12.46 -8.52
C HIS A 287 18.86 -11.15 -7.74
N GLN A 288 17.84 -10.30 -7.61
CA GLN A 288 17.99 -8.93 -7.10
C GLN A 288 17.72 -8.79 -5.61
N VAL A 289 16.98 -9.71 -5.00
CA VAL A 289 16.59 -9.67 -3.57
C VAL A 289 17.14 -10.88 -2.82
N VAL A 290 16.98 -12.10 -3.33
CA VAL A 290 17.41 -13.31 -2.61
C VAL A 290 18.93 -13.45 -2.60
N LEU A 291 19.56 -13.32 -3.77
CA LEU A 291 20.99 -13.59 -3.96
C LEU A 291 21.86 -12.33 -3.86
N ASN A 292 21.24 -11.16 -3.80
CA ASN A 292 21.95 -9.90 -3.67
C ASN A 292 22.14 -9.53 -2.19
N SER A 293 23.35 -9.11 -1.81
CA SER A 293 23.64 -8.61 -0.47
C SER A 293 23.28 -7.14 -0.28
N SER A 294 23.11 -6.38 -1.37
CA SER A 294 22.65 -5.00 -1.27
C SER A 294 21.16 -4.94 -0.92
N GLU A 295 20.77 -3.90 -0.19
CA GLU A 295 19.37 -3.59 0.03
C GLU A 295 18.62 -3.41 -1.30
N GLU A 296 17.34 -3.77 -1.30
CA GLU A 296 16.45 -3.55 -2.44
C GLU A 296 16.31 -2.04 -2.71
N GLU A 297 16.25 -1.64 -3.98
CA GLU A 297 15.90 -0.26 -4.30
C GLU A 297 14.43 -0.01 -3.93
N GLU A 298 14.22 0.73 -2.84
CA GLU A 298 12.90 1.04 -2.32
C GLU A 298 12.48 2.49 -2.60
N GLY A 299 11.19 2.65 -2.91
CA GLY A 299 10.50 3.92 -2.95
C GLY A 299 9.51 4.04 -1.78
N TYR A 300 8.96 5.23 -1.61
CA TYR A 300 7.99 5.51 -0.55
C TYR A 300 6.80 6.28 -1.14
N ASP A 301 5.58 5.94 -0.72
CA ASP A 301 4.43 6.79 -1.04
C ASP A 301 4.48 8.07 -0.20
N SER A 302 5.02 9.12 -0.79
CA SER A 302 5.16 10.45 -0.16
C SER A 302 3.84 11.12 0.24
N ASP A 303 2.69 10.63 -0.26
CA ASP A 303 1.36 11.19 0.02
C ASP A 303 0.49 10.22 0.86
N GLY A 304 1.08 9.19 1.45
CA GLY A 304 0.41 8.24 2.35
C GLY A 304 1.14 8.16 3.68
N GLU A 305 1.01 7.02 4.36
CA GLU A 305 1.73 6.71 5.61
C GLU A 305 3.21 6.35 5.39
N GLY A 306 3.78 6.70 4.23
CA GLY A 306 5.13 6.29 3.85
C GLY A 306 5.24 4.80 3.52
N ALA A 307 4.16 4.19 3.02
CA ALA A 307 4.17 2.79 2.62
C ALA A 307 5.27 2.52 1.59
N LEU A 308 5.96 1.39 1.77
CA LEU A 308 7.05 0.95 0.90
C LEU A 308 6.54 0.65 -0.51
N ILE A 309 7.34 1.06 -1.49
CA ILE A 309 7.14 0.79 -2.91
C ILE A 309 8.35 0.02 -3.38
N GLY A 310 8.13 -1.18 -3.88
CA GLY A 310 9.21 -2.05 -4.34
C GLY A 310 8.66 -3.36 -4.87
N ARG A 311 9.58 -4.21 -5.30
CA ARG A 311 9.30 -5.57 -5.74
C ARG A 311 8.74 -6.38 -4.57
N SER A 312 9.41 -6.38 -3.42
CA SER A 312 8.94 -7.11 -2.24
C SER A 312 7.55 -6.67 -1.80
N ALA A 313 7.30 -5.35 -1.75
CA ALA A 313 5.99 -4.79 -1.41
C ALA A 313 4.88 -5.20 -2.41
N MET A 314 5.21 -5.29 -3.71
CA MET A 314 4.29 -5.77 -4.74
C MET A 314 3.91 -7.24 -4.54
N ILE A 315 4.88 -8.10 -4.22
CA ILE A 315 4.62 -9.51 -3.94
C ILE A 315 3.74 -9.67 -2.68
N VAL A 316 4.03 -8.92 -1.62
CA VAL A 316 3.16 -8.91 -0.42
C VAL A 316 1.74 -8.47 -0.77
N ALA A 317 1.57 -7.42 -1.58
CA ALA A 317 0.25 -6.98 -2.03
C ALA A 317 -0.48 -8.05 -2.86
N ALA A 318 0.25 -8.86 -3.65
CA ALA A 318 -0.32 -9.98 -4.39
C ALA A 318 -0.77 -11.11 -3.46
N PHE A 319 0.00 -11.43 -2.41
CA PHE A 319 -0.39 -12.38 -1.38
C PHE A 319 -1.61 -11.92 -0.61
N GLU A 320 -1.67 -10.65 -0.20
CA GLU A 320 -2.83 -10.06 0.48
C GLU A 320 -4.08 -10.04 -0.41
N PHE A 321 -3.93 -9.85 -1.73
CA PHE A 321 -5.04 -10.04 -2.66
C PHE A 321 -5.57 -11.48 -2.61
N VAL A 322 -4.70 -12.49 -2.66
CA VAL A 322 -5.12 -13.90 -2.60
C VAL A 322 -5.71 -14.24 -1.23
N ARG A 323 -5.17 -13.66 -0.15
CA ARG A 323 -5.68 -13.77 1.23
C ARG A 323 -7.13 -13.26 1.32
N GLY A 324 -7.38 -12.04 0.85
CA GLY A 324 -8.73 -11.48 0.79
C GLY A 324 -9.65 -12.30 -0.11
N ALA A 325 -9.13 -12.76 -1.25
CA ALA A 325 -9.88 -13.59 -2.19
C ALA A 325 -10.24 -14.97 -1.63
N ILE A 326 -9.47 -15.54 -0.70
CA ILE A 326 -9.79 -16.82 -0.08
C ILE A 326 -10.75 -16.70 1.12
N GLN A 327 -10.78 -15.55 1.81
CA GLN A 327 -11.70 -15.29 2.92
C GLN A 327 -13.13 -14.96 2.47
N ALA A 328 -13.29 -14.09 1.46
CA ALA A 328 -14.58 -13.69 0.92
C ALA A 328 -15.18 -14.54 -0.25
N PRO A 329 -14.66 -15.70 -0.69
CA PRO A 329 -15.03 -16.28 -1.98
C PRO A 329 -16.32 -17.06 -1.95
N THR A 330 -17.09 -16.89 -3.02
CA THR A 330 -18.14 -17.83 -3.40
C THR A 330 -17.54 -19.21 -3.71
N LYS A 331 -18.39 -20.24 -3.71
CA LYS A 331 -17.99 -21.62 -4.06
C LYS A 331 -17.24 -21.68 -5.41
N LYS A 332 -17.67 -20.89 -6.39
CA LYS A 332 -17.05 -20.80 -7.72
C LYS A 332 -15.63 -20.23 -7.64
N THR A 333 -15.43 -19.13 -6.90
CA THR A 333 -14.10 -18.56 -6.67
C THR A 333 -13.18 -19.52 -5.90
N ARG A 334 -13.68 -20.21 -4.86
CA ARG A 334 -12.88 -21.23 -4.15
C ARG A 334 -12.45 -22.37 -5.09
N GLN A 335 -13.35 -22.83 -5.95
CA GLN A 335 -13.03 -23.86 -6.94
C GLN A 335 -11.96 -23.39 -7.94
N LEU A 336 -12.02 -22.13 -8.37
CA LEU A 336 -11.00 -21.53 -9.22
C LEU A 336 -9.63 -21.53 -8.53
N ILE A 337 -9.56 -21.06 -7.28
CA ILE A 337 -8.30 -21.03 -6.49
C ILE A 337 -7.74 -22.44 -6.32
N VAL A 338 -8.58 -23.40 -5.89
CA VAL A 338 -8.17 -24.81 -5.71
C VAL A 338 -7.61 -25.41 -6.99
N GLY A 339 -8.17 -25.06 -8.15
CA GLY A 339 -7.74 -25.59 -9.45
C GLY A 339 -6.29 -25.27 -9.83
N GLY A 340 -5.73 -24.16 -9.31
CA GLY A 340 -4.34 -23.74 -9.57
C GLY A 340 -3.47 -23.69 -8.31
N LEU A 341 -3.96 -24.18 -7.17
CA LEU A 341 -3.35 -23.93 -5.87
C LEU A 341 -1.94 -24.51 -5.75
N ALA A 342 -1.70 -25.70 -6.28
CA ALA A 342 -0.39 -26.34 -6.16
C ALA A 342 0.68 -25.55 -6.94
N ASP A 343 0.37 -25.05 -8.14
CA ASP A 343 1.29 -24.23 -8.93
C ASP A 343 1.50 -22.85 -8.31
N PHE A 344 0.44 -22.26 -7.73
CA PHE A 344 0.54 -21.05 -6.94
C PHE A 344 1.51 -21.22 -5.75
N VAL A 345 1.34 -22.28 -4.95
CA VAL A 345 2.23 -22.56 -3.81
C VAL A 345 3.65 -22.85 -4.28
N PHE A 346 3.82 -23.51 -5.43
CA PHE A 346 5.15 -23.74 -6.02
C PHE A 346 5.90 -22.44 -6.34
N VAL A 347 5.19 -21.43 -6.86
CA VAL A 347 5.76 -20.08 -7.08
C VAL A 347 6.02 -19.38 -5.75
N MET A 348 5.07 -19.45 -4.81
CA MET A 348 5.19 -18.87 -3.47
C MET A 348 6.44 -19.37 -2.72
N ILE A 349 6.77 -20.66 -2.80
CA ILE A 349 8.00 -21.21 -2.21
C ILE A 349 9.26 -20.52 -2.77
N GLY A 350 9.25 -20.09 -4.03
CA GLY A 350 10.37 -19.34 -4.63
C GLY A 350 10.60 -17.98 -3.95
N TYR A 351 9.55 -17.36 -3.44
CA TYR A 351 9.59 -16.08 -2.73
C TYR A 351 9.93 -16.21 -1.24
N MET A 352 9.75 -17.41 -0.66
CA MET A 352 10.03 -17.71 0.74
C MET A 352 11.52 -17.96 1.02
N GLN A 353 12.38 -17.93 0.01
CA GLN A 353 13.81 -18.19 0.15
C GLN A 353 14.48 -17.20 1.11
N ILE A 354 15.40 -17.70 1.94
CA ILE A 354 16.24 -16.86 2.80
C ILE A 354 17.17 -16.00 1.94
N THR A 355 17.11 -14.69 2.12
CA THR A 355 17.95 -13.72 1.41
C THR A 355 19.39 -13.70 1.96
N VAL A 356 20.35 -13.23 1.16
CA VAL A 356 21.74 -13.05 1.61
C VAL A 356 21.80 -12.04 2.77
N SER A 357 21.07 -10.93 2.68
CA SER A 357 21.01 -9.92 3.76
C SER A 357 20.46 -10.47 5.07
N GLN A 358 19.41 -11.30 5.03
CA GLN A 358 18.92 -12.01 6.23
C GLN A 358 19.98 -12.95 6.79
N MET A 359 20.67 -13.72 5.93
CA MET A 359 21.73 -14.62 6.38
C MET A 359 22.89 -13.88 7.06
N GLU A 360 23.28 -12.72 6.54
CA GLU A 360 24.34 -11.89 7.12
C GLU A 360 23.88 -11.31 8.47
N ALA A 361 22.69 -10.73 8.53
CA ALA A 361 22.12 -10.20 9.77
C ALA A 361 21.97 -11.26 10.88
N TRP A 362 21.57 -12.48 10.53
CA TRP A 362 21.44 -13.59 11.48
C TRP A 362 22.77 -14.18 11.93
N GLN A 363 23.84 -14.05 11.15
CA GLN A 363 25.20 -14.40 11.57
C GLN A 363 25.76 -13.40 12.57
N GLU A 364 25.47 -12.11 12.35
CA GLU A 364 25.90 -11.03 13.22
C GLU A 364 25.15 -11.03 14.55
N ASP A 365 23.85 -11.32 14.52
CA ASP A 365 23.00 -11.39 15.72
C ASP A 365 22.10 -12.64 15.74
N PRO A 366 22.50 -13.71 16.45
CA PRO A 366 21.67 -14.89 16.63
C PRO A 366 20.34 -14.64 17.37
N ASN A 367 20.22 -13.57 18.18
CA ASN A 367 18.94 -13.24 18.81
C ASN A 367 17.95 -12.69 17.78
N LYS A 368 18.45 -11.96 16.78
CA LYS A 368 17.64 -11.51 15.65
C LYS A 368 17.10 -12.69 14.87
N TYR A 369 17.89 -13.76 14.68
CA TYR A 369 17.38 -15.01 14.08
C TYR A 369 16.19 -15.59 14.87
N VAL A 370 16.32 -15.68 16.20
CA VAL A 370 15.22 -16.19 17.06
C VAL A 370 13.98 -15.31 16.92
N ALA A 371 14.15 -13.99 16.98
CA ALA A 371 13.03 -13.06 16.88
C ALA A 371 12.37 -13.06 15.49
N ASP A 372 13.16 -13.14 14.42
CA ASP A 372 12.66 -13.11 13.05
C ASP A 372 11.92 -14.42 12.69
N GLU A 373 12.36 -15.58 13.20
CA GLU A 373 11.78 -16.92 12.92
C GLU A 373 10.83 -17.43 14.03
N ASP A 374 10.49 -16.58 15.01
CA ASP A 374 9.41 -16.85 15.96
C ASP A 374 8.05 -16.86 15.23
N ASP A 375 7.12 -17.72 15.68
CA ASP A 375 5.75 -17.74 15.17
C ASP A 375 5.02 -16.40 15.44
N GLU A 376 5.45 -15.65 16.46
CA GLU A 376 4.95 -14.31 16.80
C GLU A 376 5.81 -13.16 16.22
N SER A 377 6.64 -13.45 15.21
CA SER A 377 7.51 -12.46 14.56
C SER A 377 6.72 -11.27 14.00
N LEU A 378 7.15 -10.07 14.39
CA LEU A 378 6.60 -8.80 13.87
C LEU A 378 7.31 -8.33 12.60
N ALA A 379 8.25 -9.11 12.06
CA ALA A 379 9.00 -8.73 10.87
C ALA A 379 8.09 -8.72 9.63
N PHE A 380 8.01 -7.58 8.96
CA PHE A 380 7.25 -7.43 7.72
C PHE A 380 8.15 -7.76 6.52
N ASN A 381 8.05 -8.99 6.01
CA ASN A 381 8.79 -9.44 4.83
C ASN A 381 7.98 -10.45 4.00
N VAL A 382 8.46 -10.74 2.78
CA VAL A 382 7.78 -11.62 1.82
C VAL A 382 7.63 -13.06 2.35
N ARG A 383 8.64 -13.57 3.08
CA ARG A 383 8.62 -14.92 3.66
C ARG A 383 7.53 -15.05 4.71
N ASN A 384 7.40 -14.08 5.61
CA ASN A 384 6.36 -14.06 6.64
C ASN A 384 4.96 -13.92 6.01
N ALA A 385 4.79 -13.00 5.04
CA ALA A 385 3.52 -12.85 4.33
C ALA A 385 3.07 -14.13 3.60
N ALA A 386 4.02 -14.89 3.03
CA ALA A 386 3.74 -16.18 2.41
C ALA A 386 3.36 -17.28 3.42
N THR A 387 4.04 -17.33 4.57
CA THR A 387 3.72 -18.26 5.67
C THR A 387 2.31 -17.97 6.22
N ASP A 388 2.01 -16.69 6.44
CA ASP A 388 0.69 -16.19 6.83
C ASP A 388 -0.42 -16.62 5.86
N LEU A 389 -0.17 -16.45 4.56
CA LEU A 389 -1.09 -16.88 3.52
C LEU A 389 -1.26 -18.40 3.49
N LEU A 390 -0.19 -19.17 3.71
CA LEU A 390 -0.25 -20.64 3.77
C LEU A 390 -1.15 -21.12 4.90
N THR A 391 -1.02 -20.51 6.09
CA THR A 391 -1.86 -20.79 7.25
C THR A 391 -3.33 -20.45 6.97
N GLU A 392 -3.59 -19.30 6.34
CA GLU A 392 -4.96 -18.90 5.96
C GLU A 392 -5.56 -19.86 4.92
N LEU A 393 -4.77 -20.29 3.93
CA LEU A 393 -5.19 -21.27 2.92
C LEU A 393 -5.58 -22.59 3.59
N GLU A 394 -4.80 -23.07 4.56
CA GLU A 394 -5.11 -24.26 5.34
C GLU A 394 -6.41 -24.07 6.14
N ALA A 395 -6.53 -22.97 6.88
CA ALA A 395 -7.70 -22.69 7.71
C ALA A 395 -9.01 -22.67 6.88
N VAL A 396 -8.96 -22.14 5.66
CA VAL A 396 -10.16 -22.01 4.80
C VAL A 396 -10.42 -23.22 3.91
N LEU A 397 -9.38 -23.87 3.35
CA LEU A 397 -9.51 -24.96 2.37
C LEU A 397 -9.26 -26.35 2.97
N GLY A 398 -8.74 -26.43 4.20
CA GLY A 398 -8.39 -27.65 4.91
C GLY A 398 -7.46 -28.55 4.08
N ARG A 399 -7.81 -29.83 4.01
CA ARG A 399 -7.02 -30.87 3.32
C ARG A 399 -6.59 -30.49 1.89
N LYS A 400 -7.39 -29.73 1.16
CA LYS A 400 -7.04 -29.33 -0.22
C LYS A 400 -5.80 -28.45 -0.28
N ALA A 401 -5.64 -27.53 0.68
CA ALA A 401 -4.44 -26.72 0.79
C ALA A 401 -3.23 -27.57 1.19
N VAL A 402 -3.40 -28.49 2.15
CA VAL A 402 -2.34 -29.41 2.58
C VAL A 402 -1.82 -30.25 1.40
N VAL A 403 -2.72 -30.87 0.64
CA VAL A 403 -2.36 -31.68 -0.54
C VAL A 403 -1.60 -30.85 -1.58
N ALA A 404 -2.11 -29.65 -1.90
CA ALA A 404 -1.49 -28.76 -2.89
C ALA A 404 -0.10 -28.27 -2.45
N ALA A 405 0.05 -27.92 -1.17
CA ALA A 405 1.31 -27.45 -0.61
C ALA A 405 2.37 -28.56 -0.53
N LEU A 406 1.98 -29.78 -0.13
CA LEU A 406 2.88 -30.94 -0.12
C LEU A 406 3.36 -31.30 -1.53
N ASP A 407 2.45 -31.30 -2.52
CA ASP A 407 2.82 -31.53 -3.92
C ASP A 407 3.84 -30.48 -4.42
N ALA A 408 3.58 -29.19 -4.16
CA ALA A 408 4.48 -28.10 -4.51
C ALA A 408 5.86 -28.23 -3.83
N ALA A 409 5.87 -28.48 -2.52
CA ALA A 409 7.10 -28.66 -1.74
C ALA A 409 7.92 -29.85 -2.24
N GLN A 410 7.28 -30.97 -2.58
CA GLN A 410 7.97 -32.14 -3.11
C GLN A 410 8.57 -31.93 -4.49
N ARG A 411 7.88 -31.18 -5.36
CA ARG A 411 8.44 -30.76 -6.65
C ARG A 411 9.73 -29.96 -6.45
N ARG A 412 9.79 -29.08 -5.44
CA ARG A 412 11.01 -28.31 -5.10
C ARG A 412 12.11 -29.19 -4.48
N LEU A 413 11.75 -30.10 -3.59
CA LEU A 413 12.70 -31.01 -2.92
C LEU A 413 13.36 -32.03 -3.88
N LYS A 414 12.64 -32.46 -4.92
CA LYS A 414 13.15 -33.42 -5.93
C LYS A 414 14.08 -32.78 -6.97
N ALA A 415 14.19 -31.46 -7.03
CA ALA A 415 15.06 -30.80 -8.00
C ALA A 415 16.55 -31.04 -7.66
N GLU A 416 17.26 -31.83 -8.48
CA GLU A 416 18.65 -32.26 -8.28
C GLU A 416 19.70 -31.17 -8.59
N ASN A 417 19.48 -29.92 -8.18
CA ASN A 417 20.47 -28.85 -8.34
C ASN A 417 21.10 -28.47 -6.98
N PRO A 418 22.42 -28.65 -6.79
CA PRO A 418 23.10 -28.32 -5.54
C PRO A 418 23.05 -26.81 -5.18
N ASN A 419 22.76 -25.93 -6.14
CA ASN A 419 22.56 -24.50 -5.86
C ASN A 419 21.15 -24.18 -5.31
N ASN A 420 20.21 -25.13 -5.33
CA ASN A 420 18.82 -24.92 -4.93
C ASN A 420 18.56 -25.10 -3.42
N TRP A 421 19.59 -25.07 -2.56
CA TRP A 421 19.41 -25.32 -1.13
C TRP A 421 18.42 -24.35 -0.47
N ARG A 422 18.35 -23.08 -0.93
CA ARG A 422 17.38 -22.08 -0.45
C ARG A 422 15.95 -22.45 -0.80
N LEU A 423 15.71 -22.94 -2.02
CA LEU A 423 14.41 -23.48 -2.43
C LEU A 423 14.04 -24.74 -1.66
N GLN A 424 15.01 -25.60 -1.37
CA GLN A 424 14.81 -26.80 -0.56
C GLN A 424 14.47 -26.42 0.89
N GLU A 425 15.16 -25.45 1.47
CA GLU A 425 14.86 -24.89 2.79
C GLU A 425 13.45 -24.29 2.83
N ALA A 426 13.08 -23.44 1.87
CA ALA A 426 11.75 -22.85 1.80
C ALA A 426 10.66 -23.92 1.62
N ALA A 427 10.92 -24.99 0.87
CA ALA A 427 10.02 -26.13 0.75
C ALA A 427 9.87 -26.89 2.07
N LEU A 428 10.96 -27.05 2.84
CA LEU A 428 10.91 -27.63 4.18
C LEU A 428 10.13 -26.74 5.16
N LEU A 429 10.26 -25.42 5.07
CA LEU A 429 9.44 -24.48 5.84
C LEU A 429 7.95 -24.72 5.57
N VAL A 430 7.52 -24.79 4.30
CA VAL A 430 6.12 -25.09 3.94
C VAL A 430 5.63 -26.41 4.53
N VAL A 431 6.45 -27.48 4.47
CA VAL A 431 6.10 -28.77 5.09
C VAL A 431 6.00 -28.64 6.62
N GLY A 432 6.91 -27.88 7.23
CA GLY A 432 6.94 -27.60 8.67
C GLY A 432 5.69 -26.87 9.15
N CYS A 433 5.30 -25.77 8.48
CA CYS A 433 4.10 -25.00 8.80
C CYS A 433 2.82 -25.87 8.77
N LEU A 434 2.77 -26.87 7.89
CA LEU A 434 1.61 -27.75 7.72
C LEU A 434 1.77 -29.12 8.40
N ALA A 435 2.77 -29.31 9.26
CA ALA A 435 3.08 -30.61 9.85
C ALA A 435 1.91 -31.16 10.68
N GLY A 436 1.29 -30.32 11.53
CA GLY A 436 0.12 -30.71 12.33
C GLY A 436 -1.04 -31.23 11.48
N PRO A 437 -1.60 -30.42 10.56
CA PRO A 437 -2.66 -30.85 9.64
C PRO A 437 -2.28 -32.07 8.78
N THR A 438 -1.02 -32.18 8.38
CA THR A 438 -0.51 -33.32 7.59
C THR A 438 -0.55 -34.61 8.40
N LEU A 439 0.01 -34.61 9.62
CA LEU A 439 0.01 -35.77 10.52
C LEU A 439 -1.42 -36.18 10.90
N ASP A 440 -2.28 -35.20 11.12
CA ASP A 440 -3.68 -35.43 11.48
C ASP A 440 -4.49 -36.05 10.32
N ALA A 441 -4.10 -35.77 9.06
CA ALA A 441 -4.69 -36.42 7.90
C ALA A 441 -4.11 -37.82 7.65
N ILE A 442 -2.80 -38.04 7.88
CA ILE A 442 -2.16 -39.36 7.81
C ILE A 442 -2.78 -40.31 8.83
N SER A 443 -3.01 -39.87 10.07
CA SER A 443 -3.64 -40.68 11.12
C SER A 443 -5.06 -41.14 10.75
N LYS A 444 -5.74 -40.36 9.88
CA LYS A 444 -7.05 -40.66 9.31
C LYS A 444 -6.98 -41.45 8.00
N ASN A 445 -5.83 -42.02 7.65
CA ASN A 445 -5.57 -42.81 6.44
C ASN A 445 -5.92 -42.05 5.13
N ALA A 446 -5.62 -40.76 5.06
CA ALA A 446 -5.79 -39.97 3.84
C ALA A 446 -4.79 -40.42 2.75
N ALA A 447 -5.23 -41.29 1.85
CA ALA A 447 -4.39 -41.92 0.83
C ALA A 447 -3.72 -40.92 -0.13
N ASP A 448 -4.38 -39.79 -0.42
CA ASP A 448 -3.85 -38.69 -1.22
C ASP A 448 -2.59 -38.06 -0.58
N ILE A 449 -2.60 -37.87 0.73
CA ILE A 449 -1.44 -37.33 1.46
C ILE A 449 -0.34 -38.38 1.62
N SER A 450 -0.70 -39.64 1.93
CA SER A 450 0.28 -40.72 2.06
C SER A 450 0.99 -41.05 0.75
N GLN A 451 0.35 -40.85 -0.40
CA GLN A 451 0.97 -41.05 -1.71
C GLN A 451 1.90 -39.91 -2.11
N LEU A 452 1.58 -38.68 -1.70
CA LEU A 452 2.46 -37.55 -1.90
C LEU A 452 3.69 -37.71 -1.00
N LEU A 453 3.51 -37.78 0.33
CA LEU A 453 4.61 -37.75 1.28
C LEU A 453 5.19 -39.16 1.55
N ASP A 454 6.17 -39.57 0.75
CA ASP A 454 7.08 -40.65 1.15
C ASP A 454 7.95 -40.15 2.31
N LEU A 455 7.54 -40.50 3.53
CA LEU A 455 8.19 -40.08 4.77
C LEU A 455 9.67 -40.50 4.82
N SER A 456 10.01 -41.67 4.27
CA SER A 456 11.39 -42.16 4.23
C SER A 456 12.24 -41.33 3.29
N ALA A 457 11.76 -41.10 2.06
CA ALA A 457 12.45 -40.24 1.10
C ALA A 457 12.55 -38.79 1.58
N PHE A 458 11.49 -38.27 2.19
CA PHE A 458 11.47 -36.93 2.79
C PHE A 458 12.54 -36.79 3.88
N LEU A 459 12.60 -37.72 4.83
CA LEU A 459 13.62 -37.70 5.90
C LEU A 459 15.03 -37.78 5.31
N GLN A 460 15.27 -38.61 4.30
CA GLN A 460 16.56 -38.66 3.62
C GLN A 460 16.93 -37.33 2.96
N THR A 461 15.97 -36.66 2.32
CA THR A 461 16.19 -35.33 1.74
C THR A 461 16.44 -34.29 2.81
N LEU A 462 15.67 -34.29 3.90
CA LEU A 462 15.89 -33.43 5.06
C LEU A 462 17.31 -33.60 5.61
N PHE A 463 17.76 -34.84 5.83
CA PHE A 463 19.12 -35.13 6.28
C PHE A 463 20.19 -34.64 5.28
N LYS A 464 19.96 -34.80 3.98
CA LYS A 464 20.90 -34.30 2.95
C LYS A 464 20.98 -32.78 2.94
N VAL A 465 19.84 -32.09 3.00
CA VAL A 465 19.76 -30.62 3.02
C VAL A 465 20.44 -30.07 4.28
N MET A 466 20.17 -30.66 5.44
CA MET A 466 20.82 -30.29 6.70
C MET A 466 22.34 -30.47 6.65
N ASN A 467 22.85 -31.50 5.96
CA ASN A 467 24.28 -31.81 5.92
C ASN A 467 25.04 -31.20 4.72
N ALA A 468 24.37 -30.50 3.81
CA ALA A 468 25.04 -29.78 2.71
C ALA A 468 25.85 -28.59 3.27
N GLY A 469 27.10 -28.41 2.83
CA GLY A 469 28.13 -27.57 3.49
C GLY A 469 27.86 -26.06 3.67
N MET A 470 26.77 -25.50 3.14
CA MET A 470 26.27 -24.16 3.50
C MET A 470 25.14 -24.17 4.53
N GLY A 471 24.39 -25.28 4.66
CA GLY A 471 23.41 -25.52 5.73
C GLY A 471 24.05 -25.58 7.13
N THR A 472 25.37 -25.78 7.18
CA THR A 472 26.19 -25.67 8.40
C THR A 472 26.04 -24.31 9.08
N LEU A 473 25.75 -23.24 8.34
CA LEU A 473 25.65 -21.90 8.90
C LEU A 473 24.31 -21.67 9.63
N LEU A 474 23.18 -22.11 9.07
CA LEU A 474 21.88 -22.20 9.76
C LEU A 474 21.93 -23.16 10.96
N ILE A 475 22.65 -24.28 10.83
CA ILE A 475 22.88 -25.20 11.96
C ILE A 475 23.75 -24.55 13.03
N THR A 476 24.73 -23.73 12.64
CA THR A 476 25.59 -23.00 13.59
C THR A 476 24.77 -21.94 14.33
N ILE A 477 23.97 -21.14 13.61
CA ILE A 477 23.06 -20.14 14.19
C ILE A 477 22.04 -20.82 15.12
N ARG A 478 21.38 -21.91 14.68
CA ARG A 478 20.44 -22.69 15.53
C ARG A 478 21.11 -23.27 16.77
N ARG A 479 22.37 -23.71 16.68
CA ARG A 479 23.15 -24.21 17.83
C ARG A 479 23.57 -23.12 18.81
N THR A 480 23.78 -21.90 18.34
CA THR A 480 24.13 -20.75 19.20
C THR A 480 22.91 -20.05 19.79
N ALA A 481 21.76 -20.13 19.11
CA ALA A 481 20.50 -19.49 19.49
C ALA A 481 19.66 -20.29 20.49
N LEU A 482 19.79 -21.62 20.50
CA LEU A 482 19.12 -22.48 21.48
C LEU A 482 19.95 -22.57 22.77
N PRO A 483 19.35 -22.44 23.97
CA PRO A 483 20.08 -22.69 25.22
C PRO A 483 20.61 -24.13 25.22
N PRO A 484 21.81 -24.39 25.78
CA PRO A 484 22.34 -25.74 25.86
C PRO A 484 21.39 -26.63 26.69
N PRO A 485 21.36 -27.95 26.40
CA PRO A 485 20.44 -28.89 27.03
C PRO A 485 20.56 -28.97 28.56
#